data_AF-A0A272EUZ8-F1
#
_entry.id   AF-A0A272EUZ8-F1
#
_cell.length_a   1.000
_cell.length_b   1.000
_cell.length_c   1.000
_cell.angle_alpha   90.00
_cell.angle_beta   90.00
_cell.angle_gamma   90.00
#
_symmetry.space_group_name_H-M   'P 1'
#
loop_
_entity.id
_entity.type
_entity.pdbx_description
1 polymer ?
#
loop_
_entity_poly.entity_id
_entity_poly.type
_entity_poly.pdbx_seq_one_letter_code
_entity_poly.pdbx_strand_id
1 'polypeptide(L)'
;MIQISTALNDYRLNAVINFLAIGTENARVQIYGGERPDFGEEPDGDLLATIVLVEPIGEVEDGLLAITPTGEALIEASGVATWARIVNGDGALAWDCDVSDLNGAGELRLPSTTLYAGGYTRIVSGLLG
;
A
#
# COMPACT_ATOMS: atom_id res chain seq x y z
N MET A 1 23.42 -7.52 16.26
CA MET A 1 22.07 -7.69 15.68
C MET A 1 21.09 -7.63 16.84
N ILE A 2 20.12 -6.73 16.80
CA ILE A 2 19.06 -6.64 17.82
C ILE A 2 17.91 -7.53 17.36
N GLN A 3 17.27 -8.25 18.29
CA GLN A 3 16.08 -9.05 18.06
C GLN A 3 14.95 -8.55 18.97
N ILE A 4 13.71 -8.64 18.49
CA ILE A 4 12.51 -8.26 19.25
C ILE A 4 11.53 -9.43 19.28
N SER A 5 10.65 -9.46 20.28
CA SER A 5 9.57 -10.45 20.35
C SER A 5 8.46 -10.13 19.35
N THR A 6 7.72 -11.16 18.93
CA THR A 6 6.51 -11.00 18.10
C THR A 6 5.52 -10.02 18.73
N ALA A 7 5.26 -10.16 20.03
CA ALA A 7 4.37 -9.25 20.75
C ALA A 7 4.81 -7.78 20.66
N LEU A 8 6.11 -7.48 20.72
CA LEU A 8 6.59 -6.10 20.54
C LEU A 8 6.42 -5.65 19.07
N ASN A 9 6.58 -6.54 18.10
CA ASN A 9 6.31 -6.23 16.70
C ASN A 9 4.83 -5.92 16.47
N ASP A 10 3.91 -6.69 17.08
CA ASP A 10 2.47 -6.47 16.98
C ASP A 10 2.09 -5.08 17.47
N TYR A 11 2.64 -4.63 18.60
CA TYR A 11 2.42 -3.26 19.10
C TYR A 11 2.94 -2.19 18.13
N ARG A 12 4.09 -2.43 17.46
CA ARG A 12 4.63 -1.51 16.45
C ARG A 12 3.74 -1.43 15.22
N LEU A 13 3.25 -2.57 14.73
CA LEU A 13 2.36 -2.64 13.57
C LEU A 13 0.99 -2.01 13.86
N ASN A 14 0.45 -2.19 15.07
CA ASN A 14 -0.75 -1.46 15.51
C ASN A 14 -0.51 0.07 15.53
N ALA A 15 0.70 0.51 15.92
CA ALA A 15 1.05 1.93 15.81
C ALA A 15 1.15 2.42 14.35
N VAL A 16 1.48 1.54 13.39
CA VAL A 16 1.41 1.86 11.95
C VAL A 16 -0.05 2.10 11.53
N ILE A 17 -1.00 1.25 11.94
CA ILE A 17 -2.43 1.49 11.68
C ILE A 17 -2.85 2.86 12.23
N ASN A 18 -2.47 3.16 13.48
CA ASN A 18 -2.79 4.44 14.11
C ASN A 18 -2.17 5.61 13.35
N PHE A 19 -0.94 5.48 12.84
CA PHE A 19 -0.29 6.50 12.03
C PHE A 19 -1.05 6.75 10.72
N LEU A 20 -1.53 5.70 10.07
CA LEU A 20 -2.32 5.82 8.83
C LEU A 20 -3.68 6.49 9.08
N ALA A 21 -4.29 6.26 10.25
CA ALA A 21 -5.53 6.89 10.65
C ALA A 21 -5.39 8.39 11.03
N ILE A 22 -4.17 8.94 11.05
CA ILE A 22 -3.97 10.38 11.28
C ILE A 22 -4.43 11.16 10.04
N GLY A 23 -5.24 12.19 10.28
CA GLY A 23 -5.58 13.23 9.32
C GLY A 23 -7.08 13.41 9.12
N THR A 24 -7.46 14.34 8.24
CA THR A 24 -8.88 14.61 7.93
C THR A 24 -9.41 13.78 6.77
N GLU A 25 -8.51 13.20 5.96
CA GLU A 25 -8.85 12.26 4.90
C GLU A 25 -8.52 10.81 5.34
N ASN A 26 -8.89 9.84 4.52
CA ASN A 26 -8.44 8.47 4.70
C ASN A 26 -7.00 8.30 4.20
N ALA A 27 -6.27 7.36 4.77
CA ALA A 27 -5.02 6.87 4.19
C ALA A 27 -5.25 6.37 2.75
N ARG A 28 -4.20 6.47 1.93
CA ARG A 28 -4.27 6.11 0.52
C ARG A 28 -3.02 5.36 0.07
N VAL A 29 -3.23 4.46 -0.88
CA VAL A 29 -2.19 3.76 -1.62
C VAL A 29 -2.14 4.35 -3.03
N GLN A 30 -1.00 4.92 -3.37
CA GLN A 30 -0.72 5.46 -4.69
C GLN A 30 0.07 4.41 -5.48
N ILE A 31 -0.51 3.92 -6.58
CA ILE A 31 0.06 2.87 -7.41
C ILE A 31 0.81 3.52 -8.57
N TYR A 32 2.09 3.17 -8.74
CA TYR A 32 2.94 3.72 -9.77
C TYR A 32 3.47 2.64 -10.71
N GLY A 33 3.78 3.05 -11.93
CA GLY A 33 4.66 2.30 -12.83
C GLY A 33 6.12 2.72 -12.70
N GLY A 34 7.00 2.06 -13.46
CA GLY A 34 8.41 2.41 -13.56
C GLY A 34 9.27 1.90 -12.40
N GLU A 35 10.44 2.51 -12.23
CA GLU A 35 11.36 2.20 -11.13
C GLU A 35 10.91 2.91 -9.85
N ARG A 36 10.95 2.19 -8.72
CA ARG A 36 10.69 2.80 -7.42
C ARG A 36 11.88 3.72 -7.05
N PRO A 37 11.64 5.00 -6.72
CA PRO A 37 12.72 5.89 -6.30
C PRO A 37 13.25 5.51 -4.91
N ASP A 38 14.32 6.17 -4.48
CA ASP A 38 14.75 6.09 -3.09
C ASP A 38 13.64 6.59 -2.14
N PHE A 39 13.58 6.01 -0.95
CA PHE A 39 12.51 6.32 0.01
C PHE A 39 12.50 7.80 0.38
N GLY A 40 11.35 8.45 0.20
CA GLY A 40 11.16 9.88 0.47
C GLY A 40 11.39 10.79 -0.75
N GLU A 41 11.98 10.28 -1.83
CA GLU A 41 12.12 11.03 -3.08
C GLU A 41 10.80 11.06 -3.87
N GLU A 42 10.70 12.03 -4.78
CA GLU A 42 9.55 12.20 -5.66
C GLU A 42 9.46 11.02 -6.65
N PRO A 43 8.27 10.45 -6.89
CA PRO A 43 8.05 9.47 -7.95
C PRO A 43 8.38 10.04 -9.34
N ASP A 44 9.18 9.32 -10.13
CA ASP A 44 9.46 9.65 -11.54
C ASP A 44 8.52 8.93 -12.53
N GLY A 45 7.79 7.91 -12.05
CA GLY A 45 6.84 7.13 -12.84
C GLY A 45 5.41 7.66 -12.80
N ASP A 46 4.59 7.25 -13.78
CA ASP A 46 3.17 7.63 -13.84
C ASP A 46 2.39 7.08 -12.64
N LEU A 47 1.60 7.96 -11.99
CA LEU A 47 0.58 7.57 -11.03
C LEU A 47 -0.57 6.89 -11.79
N LEU A 48 -0.71 5.58 -11.62
CA LEU A 48 -1.68 4.75 -12.34
C LEU A 48 -3.05 4.74 -11.67
N ALA A 49 -3.09 4.70 -10.33
CA ALA A 49 -4.32 4.69 -9.55
C ALA A 49 -4.06 5.17 -8.12
N THR A 50 -5.09 5.73 -7.48
CA THR A 50 -5.10 6.01 -6.04
C THR A 50 -6.22 5.23 -5.37
N ILE A 51 -5.87 4.37 -4.42
CA ILE A 51 -6.79 3.50 -3.69
C ILE A 51 -6.94 4.01 -2.25
N VAL A 52 -8.16 4.33 -1.85
CA VAL A 52 -8.46 4.78 -0.49
C VAL A 52 -8.55 3.56 0.46
N LEU A 53 -7.86 3.64 1.59
CA LEU A 53 -7.95 2.67 2.68
C LEU A 53 -9.06 3.10 3.64
N VAL A 54 -10.21 2.43 3.57
CA VAL A 54 -11.32 2.65 4.51
C VAL A 54 -11.12 1.82 5.76
N GLU A 55 -11.67 2.27 6.90
CA GLU A 55 -11.61 1.49 8.13
C GLU A 55 -12.49 0.22 8.04
N PRO A 56 -12.02 -0.93 8.58
CA PRO A 56 -10.69 -1.14 9.15
C PRO A 56 -9.59 -1.18 8.07
N ILE A 57 -8.44 -0.55 8.33
CA ILE A 57 -7.30 -0.49 7.39
C ILE A 57 -6.64 -1.86 7.22
N GLY A 58 -6.58 -2.63 8.31
CA GLY A 58 -5.96 -3.94 8.35
C GLY A 58 -6.01 -4.55 9.73
N GLU A 59 -5.50 -5.76 9.84
CA GLU A 59 -5.41 -6.55 11.07
C GLU A 59 -3.96 -6.93 11.35
N VAL A 60 -3.56 -6.95 12.62
CA VAL A 60 -2.22 -7.35 13.05
C VAL A 60 -2.29 -8.69 13.77
N GLU A 61 -1.58 -9.68 13.26
CA GLU A 61 -1.46 -11.00 13.86
C GLU A 61 -0.09 -11.60 13.55
N ASP A 62 0.51 -12.30 14.52
CA ASP A 62 1.77 -13.04 14.38
C ASP A 62 2.92 -12.22 13.75
N GLY A 63 3.01 -10.94 14.10
CA GLY A 63 4.05 -10.03 13.61
C GLY A 63 3.83 -9.54 12.17
N LEU A 64 2.62 -9.64 11.64
CA LEU A 64 2.24 -9.17 10.31
C LEU A 64 1.01 -8.27 10.36
N LEU A 65 1.05 -7.15 9.64
CA LEU A 65 -0.11 -6.34 9.30
C LEU A 65 -0.64 -6.80 7.95
N ALA A 66 -1.86 -7.32 7.92
CA ALA A 66 -2.61 -7.65 6.72
C ALA A 66 -3.57 -6.51 6.37
N ILE A 67 -3.35 -5.86 5.23
CA ILE A 67 -4.23 -4.80 4.71
C ILE A 67 -5.57 -5.43 4.29
N THR A 68 -6.66 -4.82 4.74
CA THR A 68 -8.02 -5.26 4.38
C THR A 68 -8.25 -5.06 2.88
N PRO A 69 -8.79 -6.07 2.15
CA PRO A 69 -9.11 -5.92 0.74
C PRO A 69 -10.01 -4.72 0.48
N THR A 70 -9.70 -3.94 -0.57
CA THR A 70 -10.40 -2.67 -0.82
C THR A 70 -11.55 -2.83 -1.81
N GLY A 71 -12.38 -1.78 -1.86
CA GLY A 71 -13.24 -1.52 -3.01
C GLY A 71 -12.46 -1.20 -4.29
N GLU A 72 -13.19 -1.09 -5.39
CA GLU A 72 -12.63 -0.71 -6.68
C GLU A 72 -12.23 0.78 -6.71
N ALA A 73 -11.09 1.05 -7.33
CA ALA A 73 -10.56 2.39 -7.59
C ALA A 73 -10.37 2.57 -9.10
N LEU A 74 -10.66 3.77 -9.58
CA LEU A 74 -10.47 4.14 -10.98
C LEU A 74 -8.98 4.09 -11.34
N ILE A 75 -8.68 3.53 -12.51
CA ILE A 75 -7.36 3.62 -13.12
C ILE A 75 -7.30 4.94 -13.89
N GLU A 76 -6.41 5.84 -13.47
CA GLU A 76 -6.23 7.19 -14.03
C GLU A 76 -5.33 7.16 -15.27
N ALA A 77 -4.33 6.29 -15.28
CA ALA A 77 -3.38 6.13 -16.39
C ALA A 77 -3.13 4.65 -16.73
N SER A 78 -2.97 4.36 -18.02
CA SER A 78 -2.61 3.02 -18.48
C SER A 78 -1.13 2.76 -18.24
N GLY A 79 -0.78 1.57 -17.75
CA GLY A 79 0.61 1.22 -17.48
C GLY A 79 0.76 -0.14 -16.83
N VAL A 80 1.99 -0.44 -16.40
CA VAL A 80 2.28 -1.63 -15.59
C VAL A 80 2.62 -1.17 -14.18
N ALA A 81 1.79 -1.56 -13.21
CA ALA A 81 2.02 -1.29 -11.79
C ALA A 81 3.22 -2.11 -11.31
N THR A 82 4.20 -1.44 -10.72
CA THR A 82 5.45 -2.04 -10.24
C THR A 82 5.70 -1.78 -8.76
N TRP A 83 5.21 -0.67 -8.22
CA TRP A 83 5.39 -0.31 -6.82
C TRP A 83 4.25 0.60 -6.33
N ALA A 84 4.18 0.78 -5.01
CA ALA A 84 3.18 1.61 -4.37
C ALA A 84 3.77 2.45 -3.24
N ARG A 85 3.19 3.63 -3.03
CA ARG A 85 3.44 4.52 -1.90
C ARG A 85 2.21 4.60 -1.01
N ILE A 86 2.39 4.42 0.29
CA ILE A 86 1.32 4.52 1.27
C ILE A 86 1.51 5.80 2.06
N VAL A 87 0.44 6.59 2.18
CA VAL A 87 0.43 7.83 2.97
C VAL A 87 -0.79 7.88 3.89
N ASN A 88 -0.69 8.59 5.00
CA ASN A 88 -1.82 8.81 5.93
C ASN A 88 -2.82 9.86 5.39
N GLY A 89 -3.85 10.14 6.17
CA GLY A 89 -4.89 11.13 5.86
C GLY A 89 -4.43 12.59 5.75
N ASP A 90 -3.24 12.91 6.25
CA ASP A 90 -2.59 14.22 6.05
C ASP A 90 -1.63 14.22 4.85
N GLY A 91 -1.49 13.08 4.16
CA GLY A 91 -0.54 12.88 3.07
C GLY A 91 0.91 12.64 3.51
N ALA A 92 1.15 12.37 4.80
CA ALA A 92 2.48 12.01 5.28
C ALA A 92 2.88 10.60 4.84
N LEU A 93 4.10 10.48 4.30
CA LEU A 93 4.67 9.21 3.83
C LEU A 93 4.78 8.19 4.97
N ALA A 94 4.22 7.01 4.74
CA ALA A 94 4.33 5.86 5.64
C ALA A 94 5.43 4.90 5.18
N TRP A 95 5.26 4.28 4.01
CA TRP A 95 6.25 3.39 3.38
C TRP A 95 6.01 3.27 1.88
N ASP A 96 7.00 2.71 1.19
CA ASP A 96 6.90 2.26 -0.21
C ASP A 96 7.09 0.73 -0.26
N CYS A 97 6.43 0.04 -1.19
CA CYS A 97 6.55 -1.41 -1.36
C CYS A 97 6.41 -1.85 -2.82
N ASP A 98 6.74 -3.11 -3.11
CA ASP A 98 6.61 -3.67 -4.45
C ASP A 98 5.17 -4.11 -4.71
N VAL A 99 4.73 -3.92 -5.95
CA VAL A 99 3.40 -4.33 -6.41
C VAL A 99 3.52 -5.51 -7.35
N SER A 100 2.68 -6.53 -7.13
CA SER A 100 2.56 -7.64 -8.06
C SER A 100 1.11 -8.03 -8.32
N ASP A 101 0.90 -8.98 -9.24
CA ASP A 101 -0.37 -9.68 -9.35
C ASP A 101 -0.50 -10.74 -8.24
N LEU A 102 -1.54 -11.57 -8.32
CA LEU A 102 -1.82 -12.63 -7.34
C LEU A 102 -0.76 -13.74 -7.29
N ASN A 103 0.05 -13.89 -8.34
CA ASN A 103 1.08 -14.93 -8.46
C ASN A 103 2.49 -14.42 -8.11
N GLY A 104 2.66 -13.10 -7.99
CA GLY A 104 3.93 -12.49 -7.64
C GLY A 104 4.22 -12.44 -6.15
N ALA A 105 5.37 -11.84 -5.83
CA ALA A 105 5.93 -11.75 -4.49
C ALA A 105 5.89 -10.33 -3.89
N GLY A 106 5.27 -9.36 -4.58
CA GLY A 106 5.13 -8.00 -4.05
C GLY A 106 4.31 -8.01 -2.76
N GLU A 107 4.69 -7.13 -1.83
CA GLU A 107 3.98 -6.98 -0.56
C GLU A 107 2.52 -6.59 -0.78
N LEU A 108 2.24 -5.83 -1.85
CA LEU A 108 0.90 -5.41 -2.25
C LEU A 108 0.49 -6.08 -3.55
N ARG A 109 -0.71 -6.70 -3.55
CA ARG A 109 -1.21 -7.47 -4.70
C ARG A 109 -2.48 -6.89 -5.29
N LEU A 110 -2.48 -6.76 -6.61
CA LEU A 110 -3.61 -6.37 -7.43
C LEU A 110 -4.14 -7.58 -8.22
N PRO A 111 -5.37 -7.53 -8.78
CA PRO A 111 -5.85 -8.57 -9.69
C PRO A 111 -4.99 -8.72 -10.96
N SER A 112 -4.43 -7.61 -11.44
CA SER A 112 -3.53 -7.51 -12.59
C SER A 112 -2.61 -6.30 -12.38
N THR A 113 -1.35 -6.39 -12.78
CA THR A 113 -0.43 -5.25 -12.83
C THR A 113 -0.53 -4.47 -14.13
N THR A 114 -1.03 -5.07 -15.20
CA THR A 114 -1.36 -4.32 -16.43
C THR A 114 -2.68 -3.59 -16.21
N LEU A 115 -2.62 -2.27 -16.15
CA LEU A 115 -3.72 -1.36 -15.87
C LEU A 115 -4.08 -0.55 -17.12
N TYR A 116 -5.36 -0.31 -17.33
CA TYR A 116 -5.88 0.48 -18.44
C TYR A 116 -6.75 1.63 -17.91
N ALA A 117 -6.44 2.85 -18.32
CA ALA A 117 -7.19 4.05 -17.94
C ALA A 117 -8.69 3.90 -18.22
N GLY A 118 -9.51 4.35 -17.27
CA GLY A 118 -10.98 4.19 -17.31
C GLY A 118 -11.48 2.82 -16.85
N GLY A 119 -10.59 1.85 -16.60
CA GLY A 119 -10.90 0.61 -15.90
C GLY A 119 -10.83 0.78 -14.38
N TYR A 120 -10.91 -0.36 -13.67
CA TYR A 120 -10.83 -0.39 -12.21
C TYR A 120 -9.80 -1.40 -11.72
N THR A 121 -9.19 -1.10 -10.57
CA THR A 121 -8.33 -2.03 -9.82
C THR A 121 -8.66 -1.96 -8.34
N ARG A 122 -8.07 -2.85 -7.53
CA ARG A 122 -8.24 -2.88 -6.07
C ARG A 122 -7.09 -3.62 -5.40
N ILE A 123 -6.91 -3.42 -4.11
CA ILE A 123 -5.99 -4.23 -3.31
C ILE A 123 -6.69 -5.53 -2.94
N VAL A 124 -6.07 -6.66 -3.29
CA VAL A 124 -6.56 -8.00 -2.92
C VAL A 124 -5.88 -8.48 -1.63
N SER A 125 -4.60 -8.13 -1.45
CA SER A 125 -3.85 -8.35 -0.22
C SER A 125 -2.71 -7.35 -0.10
N GLY A 126 -2.38 -6.93 1.11
CA GLY A 126 -1.15 -6.19 1.42
C GLY A 126 -0.55 -6.74 2.71
N LEU A 127 0.78 -6.91 2.80
CA LEU A 127 1.45 -7.42 3.99
C LEU A 127 2.61 -6.51 4.41
N LEU A 128 2.77 -6.27 5.72
CA LEU A 128 3.91 -5.58 6.32
C LEU A 128 4.34 -6.34 7.58
N GLY A 129 5.64 -6.61 7.78
CA GLY A 129 6.17 -7.39 8.91
C GLY A 129 7.52 -6.90 9.43
#